data_AF-Q5L786-F1
#
_entry.id   AF-Q5L786-F1
#
_cell.length_a   1.000
_cell.length_b   1.000
_cell.length_c   1.000
_cell.angle_alpha   90.00
_cell.angle_beta   90.00
_cell.angle_gamma   90.00
#
_symmetry.space_group_name_H-M   'P 1'
#
loop_
_entity.id
_entity.type
_entity.pdbx_description
1 polymer ?
#
loop_
_entity_poly.entity_id
_entity_poly.type
_entity_poly.pdbx_seq_one_letter_code
_entity_poly.pdbx_strand_id
1 'polypeptide(L)'
;MGISYFLALPLSEKDLAYFLNSAKRWAPFLNQDLYLSLISYDATAYLAKEISSFPCTLEQWQKAVNHVSSLLTHTFLRSSVDSLLFLACRQFTQIELPVLTN
;
A
#
# COMPACT_ATOMS: atom_id res chain seq x y z
N MET A 1 -18.88 8.96 -7.38
CA MET A 1 -17.56 8.38 -7.05
C MET A 1 -17.81 7.16 -6.20
N GLY A 2 -17.31 6.00 -6.62
CA GLY A 2 -17.43 4.75 -5.86
C GLY A 2 -16.52 4.76 -4.63
N ILE A 3 -16.75 3.82 -3.72
CA ILE A 3 -15.83 3.54 -2.62
C ILE A 3 -14.74 2.62 -3.17
N SER A 4 -13.47 3.00 -3.01
CA SER A 4 -12.33 2.12 -3.28
C SER A 4 -11.95 1.38 -2.01
N TYR A 5 -11.67 0.09 -2.14
CA TYR A 5 -11.34 -0.78 -1.01
C TYR A 5 -9.87 -1.15 -1.05
N PHE A 6 -9.20 -1.12 0.10
CA PHE A 6 -7.77 -1.39 0.19
C PHE A 6 -7.44 -2.33 1.34
N LEU A 7 -6.44 -3.18 1.13
CA LEU A 7 -5.64 -3.73 2.22
C LEU A 7 -4.44 -2.82 2.42
N ALA A 8 -4.37 -2.18 3.58
CA ALA A 8 -3.45 -1.09 3.83
C ALA A 8 -2.69 -1.28 5.14
N LEU A 9 -1.38 -1.05 5.11
CA LEU A 9 -0.54 -0.98 6.29
C LEU A 9 -0.25 0.50 6.60
N PRO A 10 -0.61 1.01 7.80
CA PRO A 10 -0.27 2.37 8.19
C PRO A 10 1.24 2.53 8.27
N LEU A 11 1.71 3.68 7.80
CA LEU A 11 3.11 4.07 7.83
C LEU A 11 3.33 5.15 8.87
N SER A 12 4.40 5.00 9.65
CA SER A 12 4.90 6.11 10.43
C SER A 12 5.59 7.14 9.52
N GLU A 13 5.77 8.37 10.02
CA GLU A 13 6.53 9.40 9.29
C GLU A 13 7.94 8.93 8.90
N LYS A 14 8.59 8.12 9.75
CA LYS A 14 9.90 7.54 9.49
C LYS A 14 9.87 6.56 8.31
N ASP A 15 8.83 5.73 8.24
CA ASP A 15 8.64 4.77 7.15
C ASP A 15 8.38 5.51 5.83
N LEU A 16 7.54 6.53 5.86
CA LEU A 16 7.27 7.36 4.71
C LEU A 16 8.55 8.05 4.22
N ALA A 17 9.31 8.68 5.13
CA ALA A 17 10.59 9.29 4.81
C ALA A 17 11.59 8.28 4.23
N TYR A 18 11.61 7.04 4.72
CA TYR A 18 12.45 5.98 4.17
C TYR A 18 12.13 5.68 2.70
N PHE A 19 10.85 5.59 2.35
CA PHE A 19 10.42 5.37 0.96
C PHE A 19 10.74 6.56 0.06
N LEU A 20 10.46 7.78 0.53
CA LEU A 20 10.70 9.01 -0.24
C LEU A 20 12.19 9.28 -0.45
N ASN A 21 13.01 9.12 0.59
CA ASN A 21 14.46 9.35 0.50
C ASN A 21 15.17 8.29 -0.34
N SER A 22 14.63 7.07 -0.39
CA SER A 22 15.14 5.98 -1.23
C SER A 22 14.30 5.76 -2.48
N ALA A 23 13.65 6.82 -3.01
CA ALA A 23 12.71 6.73 -4.11
C ALA A 23 13.23 5.94 -5.32
N LYS A 24 14.50 6.12 -5.71
CA LYS A 24 15.11 5.37 -6.83
C LYS A 24 15.08 3.84 -6.63
N ARG A 25 15.23 3.36 -5.39
CA ARG A 25 15.18 1.92 -5.06
C ARG A 25 13.74 1.39 -5.13
N TRP A 26 12.77 2.21 -4.75
CA TRP A 26 11.38 1.80 -4.58
C TRP A 26 10.48 2.10 -5.78
N ALA A 27 10.92 2.97 -6.69
CA ALA A 27 10.21 3.30 -7.93
C ALA A 27 9.69 2.10 -8.74
N PRO A 28 10.43 0.99 -8.92
CA PRO A 28 9.91 -0.17 -9.65
C PRO A 28 8.88 -1.01 -8.86
N PHE A 29 8.74 -0.78 -7.56
CA PHE A 29 7.87 -1.57 -6.67
C PHE A 29 6.71 -0.77 -6.08
N LEU A 30 6.77 0.56 -6.06
CA LEU A 30 5.72 1.41 -5.52
C LEU A 30 4.85 2.00 -6.62
N ASN A 31 3.55 2.14 -6.32
CA ASN A 31 2.54 2.70 -7.22
C ASN A 31 2.42 1.94 -8.56
N GLN A 32 2.70 0.64 -8.52
CA GLN A 32 2.57 -0.28 -9.65
C GLN A 32 1.40 -1.23 -9.40
N ASP A 33 0.65 -1.56 -10.45
CA ASP A 33 -0.54 -2.42 -10.37
C ASP A 33 -0.26 -3.78 -9.75
N LEU A 34 0.95 -4.32 -9.93
CA LEU A 34 1.36 -5.62 -9.40
C LEU A 34 1.78 -5.58 -7.92
N TYR A 35 2.11 -4.40 -7.39
CA TYR A 35 2.67 -4.22 -6.05
C TYR A 35 1.77 -3.37 -5.16
N LEU A 36 2.36 -2.63 -4.22
CA LEU A 36 1.66 -1.75 -3.28
C LEU A 36 1.81 -0.29 -3.73
N SER A 37 0.78 0.50 -3.49
CA SER A 37 0.79 1.94 -3.71
C SER A 37 0.98 2.68 -2.38
N LEU A 38 1.72 3.78 -2.41
CA LEU A 38 1.71 4.73 -1.32
C LEU A 38 0.48 5.61 -1.48
N ILE A 39 -0.41 5.58 -0.50
CA ILE A 39 -1.60 6.44 -0.48
C ILE A 39 -1.64 7.25 0.81
N SER A 40 -2.24 8.43 0.73
CA SER A 40 -2.67 9.20 1.88
C SER A 40 -4.18 9.14 1.99
N TYR A 41 -4.65 8.81 3.19
CA TYR A 41 -6.06 8.80 3.55
C TYR A 41 -6.20 9.32 4.97
N ASP A 42 -7.10 10.28 5.18
CA ASP A 42 -7.38 10.88 6.50
C ASP A 42 -6.12 11.31 7.27
N ALA A 43 -5.25 12.08 6.61
CA ALA A 43 -3.95 12.56 7.11
C ALA A 43 -2.92 11.47 7.49
N THR A 44 -3.20 10.20 7.20
CA THR A 44 -2.28 9.08 7.44
C THR A 44 -1.76 8.53 6.12
N ALA A 45 -0.49 8.15 6.07
CA ALA A 45 0.12 7.49 4.92
C ALA A 45 0.03 5.97 5.07
N TYR A 46 -0.20 5.27 3.96
CA TYR A 46 -0.36 3.82 3.93
C TYR A 46 0.40 3.21 2.76
N LEU A 47 0.91 1.99 2.96
CA LEU A 47 1.17 1.06 1.87
C LEU A 47 -0.09 0.26 1.61
N ALA A 48 -0.72 0.46 0.46
CA ALA A 48 -2.03 -0.08 0.17
C ALA A 48 -2.06 -0.91 -1.12
N LYS A 49 -2.85 -1.98 -1.10
CA LYS A 49 -3.25 -2.73 -2.28
C LYS A 49 -4.74 -2.57 -2.51
N GLU A 50 -5.13 -2.10 -3.69
CA GLU A 50 -6.55 -2.02 -4.04
C GLU A 50 -7.16 -3.42 -4.17
N ILE A 51 -8.38 -3.57 -3.65
CA ILE A 51 -9.22 -4.75 -3.81
C ILE A 51 -10.33 -4.40 -4.79
N SER A 52 -10.14 -4.82 -6.04
CA SER A 52 -11.04 -4.50 -7.16
C SER A 52 -12.42 -5.15 -7.04
N SER A 53 -12.55 -6.22 -6.25
CA SER A 53 -13.73 -7.10 -6.26
C SER A 53 -14.34 -7.26 -4.86
N PHE A 54 -14.75 -6.17 -4.22
CA PHE A 54 -15.46 -6.24 -2.93
C PHE A 54 -16.98 -6.00 -3.09
N PRO A 55 -17.86 -6.82 -2.48
CA PRO A 55 -17.56 -7.99 -1.64
C PRO A 55 -16.96 -9.16 -2.44
N CYS A 56 -16.02 -9.89 -1.82
CA CYS A 56 -15.38 -11.08 -2.38
C CYS A 56 -15.70 -12.33 -1.56
N THR A 57 -15.37 -13.51 -2.10
CA THR A 57 -15.43 -14.75 -1.33
C THR A 57 -14.33 -14.81 -0.27
N LEU A 58 -14.53 -15.64 0.77
CA LEU A 58 -13.52 -15.85 1.82
C LEU A 58 -12.18 -16.32 1.23
N GLU A 59 -12.19 -17.17 0.20
CA GLU A 59 -10.99 -17.65 -0.46
C GLU A 59 -10.23 -16.54 -1.20
N GLN A 60 -10.95 -15.65 -1.90
CA GLN A 60 -10.36 -14.50 -2.58
C GLN A 60 -9.78 -13.51 -1.57
N TRP A 61 -10.49 -13.27 -0.47
CA TRP A 61 -10.01 -12.46 0.64
C TRP A 61 -8.71 -13.01 1.22
N GLN A 62 -8.68 -14.31 1.55
CA GLN A 62 -7.50 -14.98 2.10
C GLN A 62 -6.31 -14.88 1.13
N LYS A 63 -6.54 -15.06 -0.17
CA LYS A 63 -5.49 -14.89 -1.20
C LYS A 63 -4.96 -13.47 -1.25
N ALA A 64 -5.84 -12.46 -1.17
CA ALA A 64 -5.45 -11.06 -1.16
C ALA A 64 -4.59 -10.74 0.08
N VAL A 65 -5.03 -11.17 1.27
CA VAL A 65 -4.27 -10.99 2.52
C VAL A 65 -2.91 -11.68 2.44
N ASN A 66 -2.85 -12.94 2.01
CA ASN A 66 -1.58 -13.67 1.89
C ASN A 66 -0.62 -13.00 0.89
N HIS A 67 -1.15 -12.51 -0.24
CA HIS A 67 -0.37 -11.81 -1.24
C HIS A 67 0.22 -10.50 -0.69
N VAL A 68 -0.61 -9.67 -0.05
CA VAL A 68 -0.16 -8.40 0.56
C VAL A 68 0.84 -8.64 1.68
N SER A 69 0.59 -9.61 2.56
CA SER A 69 1.52 -9.98 3.63
C SER A 69 2.87 -10.48 3.10
N SER A 70 2.85 -11.24 2.00
CA SER A 70 4.08 -11.68 1.32
C SER A 70 4.86 -10.50 0.74
N LEU A 71 4.19 -9.57 0.05
CA LEU A 71 4.83 -8.35 -0.46
C LEU A 71 5.43 -7.50 0.67
N LEU A 72 4.69 -7.31 1.76
CA LEU A 72 5.16 -6.53 2.91
C LEU A 72 6.41 -7.15 3.54
N THR A 73 6.41 -8.47 3.73
CA THR A 73 7.52 -9.20 4.37
C THR A 73 8.74 -9.30 3.47
N HIS A 74 8.56 -9.67 2.19
CA HIS A 74 9.66 -10.02 1.30
C HIS A 74 10.14 -8.86 0.42
N THR A 75 9.24 -8.00 -0.05
CA THR A 75 9.59 -6.88 -0.94
C THR A 75 9.89 -5.61 -0.13
N PHE A 76 9.00 -5.27 0.80
CA PHE A 76 9.10 -4.04 1.60
C PHE A 76 9.79 -4.25 2.96
N LEU A 77 10.23 -5.48 3.25
CA LEU A 77 11.01 -5.85 4.45
C LEU A 77 10.38 -5.39 5.77
N ARG A 78 9.04 -5.34 5.83
CA ARG A 78 8.30 -5.00 7.04
C ARG A 78 8.25 -6.20 7.97
N SER A 79 8.66 -5.98 9.22
CA SER A 79 8.81 -7.04 10.23
C SER A 79 7.49 -7.51 10.83
N SER A 80 6.43 -6.71 10.72
CA SER A 80 5.09 -7.05 11.19
C SER A 80 4.04 -6.58 10.19
N VAL A 81 3.12 -7.49 9.89
CA VAL A 81 1.90 -7.26 9.09
C VAL A 81 0.65 -7.23 9.99
N ASP A 82 0.83 -7.27 11.31
CA ASP A 82 -0.27 -7.40 12.28
C ASP A 82 -1.15 -6.15 12.32
N SER A 83 -0.64 -5.03 11.82
CA SER A 83 -1.38 -3.77 11.64
C SER A 83 -2.02 -3.64 10.26
N LEU A 84 -2.16 -4.71 9.48
CA LEU A 84 -2.83 -4.65 8.18
C LEU A 84 -4.34 -4.39 8.38
N LEU A 85 -4.83 -3.34 7.75
CA LEU A 85 -6.20 -2.85 7.88
C LEU A 85 -6.93 -3.00 6.54
N PHE A 86 -8.23 -3.25 6.63
CA PHE A 86 -9.12 -3.08 5.49
C PHE A 86 -9.70 -1.66 5.49
N LEU A 87 -9.39 -0.88 4.46
CA LEU A 87 -9.86 0.49 4.31
C LEU A 87 -10.92 0.58 3.22
N ALA A 88 -11.94 1.40 3.48
CA ALA A 88 -12.95 1.80 2.52
C ALA A 88 -12.81 3.31 2.29
N CYS A 89 -12.09 3.69 1.24
CA CYS A 89 -11.73 5.07 0.95
C CYS A 89 -12.70 5.68 -0.06
N ARG A 90 -13.37 6.78 0.31
CA ARG A 90 -14.16 7.58 -0.66
C ARG A 90 -13.29 8.46 -1.54
N GLN A 91 -12.22 8.99 -0.96
CA GLN A 91 -11.25 9.85 -1.63
C GLN A 91 -9.90 9.63 -0.97
N PHE A 92 -8.90 9.29 -1.76
CA PHE A 92 -7.52 9.10 -1.33
C PHE A 92 -6.60 9.84 -2.29
N THR A 93 -5.38 10.11 -1.86
CA THR A 93 -4.35 10.72 -2.72
C THR A 93 -3.20 9.74 -2.84
N GLN A 94 -2.84 9.36 -4.06
CA GLN A 94 -1.62 8.58 -4.27
C GLN A 94 -0.41 9.49 -4.02
N ILE A 95 0.53 9.05 -3.20
CA ILE A 95 1.76 9.77 -2.92
C ILE A 95 2.77 9.38 -4.00
N GLU A 96 3.15 10.35 -4.84
CA GLU A 96 4.17 10.12 -5.85
C GLU A 96 5.56 10.11 -5.22
N LEU A 97 6.41 9.23 -5.76
CA LEU A 97 7.81 9.26 -5.40
C LEU A 97 8.49 10.44 -6.11
N PRO A 98 9.38 11.19 -5.44
CA PRO A 98 10.11 12.27 -6.08
C PRO A 98 10.94 11.71 -7.24
N VAL A 99 10.66 12.19 -8.46
CA VAL A 99 11.50 11.93 -9.62
C VAL A 99 12.78 12.73 -9.43
N LEU A 100 13.85 12.07 -8.99
CA LEU A 100 15.17 12.69 -8.99
C LEU A 100 15.62 12.83 -10.46
N THR A 101 15.33 13.98 -11.05
CA THR A 101 16.00 14.46 -12.26
C THR A 101 17.49 14.56 -11.95
N ASN A 102 18.26 13.62 -12.48
CA ASN A 102 19.70 13.80 -12.64
C ASN A 102 19.95 14.72 -13.84
#